data_AF-A0A9X7ALB1-F1
#
_entry.id   AF-A0A9X7ALB1-F1
#
_cell.length_a   1.000
_cell.length_b   1.000
_cell.length_c   1.000
_cell.angle_alpha   90.00
_cell.angle_beta   90.00
_cell.angle_gamma   90.00
#
_symmetry.space_group_name_H-M   'P 1'
#
loop_
_entity.id
_entity.type
_entity.pdbx_description
1 polymer ?
#
loop_
_entity_poly.entity_id
_entity_poly.type
_entity_poly.pdbx_seq_one_letter_code
_entity_poly.pdbx_strand_id
1 'polypeptide(L)'
;MDKPLTTLQTIIIHMNTNEHWHDFICYCQHREAGLRKLAYKHLEIFISNAKKWKSKDQEEFAISLFTILDALNEKDEVLTFSLNSFLIDILYRWTENNPIDSRPFRWIGIYMDSSNKEDDLEKFLRKAIELGGDTEQKAMIYLVSNYINTLEFGTHEFPSGYCGDLSECIEKLPYMLQLTNRIQNKNSKERNIGQLQVQLHSILDWLKHTQTPVDAVRTWEKEQTKELEKSIVYHLNNSSSH
;
A
#
# COMPACT_ATOMS: atom_id res chain seq x y z
N MET A 1 -19.64 -25.89 7.97
CA MET A 1 -18.94 -24.77 7.33
C MET A 1 -17.52 -24.81 7.84
N ASP A 2 -16.56 -25.15 6.99
CA ASP A 2 -15.16 -25.13 7.38
C ASP A 2 -14.75 -23.67 7.67
N LYS A 3 -14.05 -23.48 8.79
CA LYS A 3 -13.52 -22.17 9.18
C LYS A 3 -12.52 -21.73 8.10
N PRO A 4 -12.54 -20.48 7.62
CA PRO A 4 -11.53 -19.99 6.69
C PRO A 4 -10.14 -20.16 7.31
N LEU A 5 -9.18 -20.62 6.50
CA LEU A 5 -7.80 -20.80 6.92
C LEU A 5 -7.19 -19.45 7.31
N THR A 6 -6.38 -19.43 8.37
CA THR A 6 -5.58 -18.26 8.73
C THR A 6 -4.45 -18.04 7.71
N THR A 7 -3.82 -16.86 7.73
CA THR A 7 -2.67 -16.59 6.87
C THR A 7 -1.51 -17.54 7.17
N LEU A 8 -1.24 -17.80 8.45
CA LEU A 8 -0.22 -18.75 8.87
C LEU A 8 -0.53 -20.17 8.40
N GLN A 9 -1.78 -20.63 8.50
CA GLN A 9 -2.19 -21.95 7.99
C GLN A 9 -2.00 -22.06 6.48
N THR A 10 -2.37 -21.03 5.73
CA THR A 10 -2.16 -20.97 4.28
C THR A 10 -0.66 -21.06 3.94
N ILE A 11 0.19 -20.31 4.62
CA ILE A 11 1.65 -20.37 4.45
C ILE A 11 2.17 -21.79 4.73
N ILE A 12 1.77 -22.39 5.85
CA ILE A 12 2.20 -23.75 6.23
C ILE A 12 1.84 -24.74 5.12
N ILE A 13 0.62 -24.68 4.58
CA ILE A 13 0.17 -25.62 3.55
C ILE A 13 0.97 -25.44 2.24
N HIS A 14 1.17 -24.20 1.80
CA HIS A 14 1.76 -23.93 0.49
C HIS A 14 3.29 -23.94 0.45
N MET A 15 3.96 -23.64 1.57
CA MET A 15 5.41 -23.53 1.63
C MET A 15 6.11 -24.75 2.25
N ASN A 16 5.37 -25.73 2.79
CA ASN A 16 5.96 -26.95 3.38
C ASN A 16 6.48 -27.97 2.34
N THR A 17 6.57 -27.59 1.07
CA THR A 17 7.11 -28.42 -0.02
C THR A 17 8.63 -28.31 -0.18
N ASN A 18 9.26 -27.33 0.47
CA ASN A 18 10.70 -27.09 0.38
C ASN A 18 11.36 -27.31 1.76
N GLU A 19 12.25 -28.30 1.85
CA GLU A 19 12.96 -28.63 3.09
C GLU A 19 13.82 -27.46 3.61
N HIS A 20 14.31 -26.59 2.73
CA HIS A 20 15.07 -25.41 3.14
C HIS A 20 14.22 -24.41 3.92
N TRP A 21 12.90 -24.45 3.81
CA TRP A 21 11.98 -23.55 4.49
C TRP A 21 11.45 -24.12 5.81
N HIS A 22 11.90 -25.32 6.21
CA HIS A 22 11.38 -26.03 7.38
C HIS A 22 11.32 -25.19 8.65
N ASP A 23 12.39 -24.48 9.00
CA ASP A 23 12.38 -23.60 10.19
C ASP A 23 11.40 -22.44 10.07
N PHE A 24 11.16 -21.90 8.88
CA PHE A 24 10.11 -20.90 8.68
C PHE A 24 8.71 -21.50 8.86
N ILE A 25 8.48 -22.71 8.38
CA ILE A 25 7.21 -23.43 8.59
C ILE A 25 7.00 -23.70 10.09
N CYS A 26 8.03 -24.13 10.81
CA CYS A 26 7.97 -24.30 12.26
C CYS A 26 7.70 -22.97 12.97
N TYR A 27 8.28 -21.85 12.53
CA TYR A 27 7.93 -20.53 13.02
C TYR A 27 6.43 -20.26 12.86
N CYS A 28 5.87 -20.47 11.66
CA CYS A 28 4.44 -20.25 11.40
C CYS A 28 3.54 -21.16 12.25
N GLN A 29 3.87 -22.44 12.40
CA GLN A 29 3.12 -23.39 13.23
C GLN A 29 3.09 -22.97 14.70
N HIS A 30 4.24 -22.56 15.25
CA HIS A 30 4.32 -22.13 16.65
C HIS A 30 3.66 -20.76 16.86
N ARG A 31 3.67 -19.87 15.85
CA ARG A 31 2.91 -18.61 15.90
C ARG A 31 1.41 -18.87 16.00
N GLU A 32 0.89 -19.74 15.14
CA GLU A 32 -0.53 -20.13 15.11
C GLU A 32 -0.96 -20.74 16.46
N ALA A 33 -0.09 -21.54 17.09
CA ALA A 33 -0.32 -22.12 18.41
C ALA A 33 -0.12 -21.14 19.60
N GLY A 34 0.24 -19.88 19.35
CA GLY A 34 0.51 -18.89 20.40
C GLY A 34 1.85 -19.06 21.13
N LEU A 35 2.72 -19.96 20.67
CA LEU A 35 4.01 -20.30 21.28
C LEU A 35 5.13 -19.34 20.85
N ARG A 36 4.97 -18.05 21.16
CA ARG A 36 5.82 -16.96 20.66
C ARG A 36 7.33 -17.21 20.81
N LYS A 37 7.80 -17.61 22.01
CA LYS A 37 9.25 -17.82 22.25
C LYS A 37 9.85 -18.90 21.36
N LEU A 38 9.14 -20.02 21.19
CA LEU A 38 9.58 -21.12 20.33
C LEU A 38 9.54 -20.72 18.86
N ALA A 39 8.50 -20.00 18.45
CA ALA A 39 8.40 -19.47 17.10
C ALA A 39 9.60 -18.60 16.75
N TYR A 40 9.93 -17.59 17.59
CA TYR A 40 11.06 -16.69 17.30
C TYR A 40 12.40 -17.41 17.24
N LYS A 41 12.61 -18.46 18.04
CA LYS A 41 13.82 -19.30 17.94
C LYS A 41 13.93 -19.94 16.55
N HIS A 42 12.85 -20.49 16.02
CA HIS A 42 12.84 -21.05 14.66
C HIS A 42 13.04 -19.97 13.60
N LEU A 43 12.45 -18.78 13.77
CA LEU A 43 12.66 -17.67 12.84
C LEU A 43 14.13 -17.22 12.79
N GLU A 44 14.80 -17.13 13.95
CA GLU A 44 16.22 -16.77 14.03
C GLU A 44 17.11 -17.81 13.33
N ILE A 45 16.83 -19.10 13.52
CA ILE A 45 17.53 -20.20 12.84
C ILE A 45 17.31 -20.10 11.33
N PHE A 46 16.05 -19.93 10.91
CA PHE A 46 15.68 -19.77 9.51
C PHE A 46 16.45 -18.62 8.86
N ILE A 47 16.38 -17.41 9.42
CA ILE A 47 17.05 -16.23 8.85
C ILE A 47 18.57 -16.43 8.79
N SER A 48 19.16 -17.00 9.85
CA SER A 48 20.61 -17.24 9.91
C SER A 48 21.09 -18.22 8.83
N ASN A 49 20.26 -19.21 8.49
CA ASN A 49 20.54 -20.16 7.41
C ASN A 49 20.25 -19.54 6.04
N ALA A 50 19.12 -18.86 5.90
CA ALA A 50 18.66 -18.26 4.65
C ALA A 50 19.61 -17.18 4.11
N LYS A 51 20.24 -16.42 5.01
CA LYS A 51 21.30 -15.45 4.65
C LYS A 51 22.50 -16.07 3.92
N LYS A 52 22.72 -17.38 4.05
CA LYS A 52 23.83 -18.11 3.41
C LYS A 52 23.46 -18.70 2.05
N TRP A 53 22.19 -18.65 1.66
CA TRP A 53 21.74 -19.16 0.37
C TRP A 53 22.21 -18.28 -0.79
N LYS A 54 22.10 -18.80 -2.02
CA LYS A 54 22.33 -17.98 -3.21
C LYS A 54 21.19 -16.96 -3.35
N SER A 55 21.46 -15.83 -4.00
CA SER A 55 20.46 -14.76 -4.21
C SER A 55 19.15 -15.30 -4.77
N LYS A 56 19.23 -16.18 -5.77
CA LYS A 56 18.07 -16.79 -6.40
C LYS A 56 17.17 -17.58 -5.43
N ASP A 57 17.75 -18.30 -4.47
CA ASP A 57 16.99 -19.08 -3.51
C ASP A 57 16.31 -18.18 -2.45
N GLN A 58 16.96 -17.05 -2.11
CA GLN A 58 16.37 -16.01 -1.26
C GLN A 58 15.20 -15.30 -1.96
N GLU A 59 15.38 -14.97 -3.24
CA GLU A 59 14.34 -14.39 -4.08
C GLU A 59 13.17 -15.36 -4.24
N GLU A 60 13.41 -16.65 -4.43
CA GLU A 60 12.36 -17.67 -4.51
C GLU A 60 11.54 -17.73 -3.23
N PHE A 61 12.19 -17.71 -2.06
CA PHE A 61 11.49 -17.62 -0.78
C PHE A 61 10.62 -16.35 -0.69
N ALA A 62 11.16 -15.19 -1.05
CA ALA A 62 10.41 -13.93 -1.05
C ALA A 62 9.20 -14.00 -2.02
N ILE A 63 9.38 -14.55 -3.22
CA ILE A 63 8.31 -14.75 -4.20
C ILE A 63 7.21 -15.61 -3.61
N SER A 64 7.53 -16.76 -3.02
CA SER A 64 6.54 -17.67 -2.45
C SER A 64 5.76 -17.00 -1.31
N LEU A 65 6.46 -16.34 -0.39
CA LEU A 65 5.82 -15.66 0.73
C LEU A 65 4.91 -14.52 0.26
N PHE A 66 5.43 -13.58 -0.54
CA PHE A 66 4.65 -12.42 -0.96
C PHE A 66 3.52 -12.79 -1.91
N THR A 67 3.63 -13.86 -2.71
CA THR A 67 2.51 -14.34 -3.52
C THR A 67 1.32 -14.77 -2.65
N ILE A 68 1.60 -15.42 -1.52
CA ILE A 68 0.55 -15.84 -0.56
C ILE A 68 -0.04 -14.61 0.14
N LEU A 69 0.81 -13.71 0.65
CA LEU A 69 0.35 -12.45 1.26
C LEU A 69 -0.46 -11.60 0.28
N ASP A 70 -0.07 -11.62 -1.00
CA ASP A 70 -0.78 -10.96 -2.06
C ASP A 70 -2.19 -11.57 -2.22
N ALA A 71 -2.30 -12.90 -2.30
CA ALA A 71 -3.59 -13.58 -2.46
C ALA A 71 -4.55 -13.34 -1.28
N LEU A 72 -4.01 -13.20 -0.07
CA LEU A 72 -4.81 -13.04 1.16
C LEU A 72 -5.09 -11.59 1.55
N ASN A 73 -4.39 -10.62 0.94
CA ASN A 73 -4.44 -9.22 1.32
C ASN A 73 -4.07 -8.98 2.81
N GLU A 74 -3.08 -9.73 3.30
CA GLU A 74 -2.62 -9.70 4.70
C GLU A 74 -1.21 -9.11 4.82
N LYS A 75 -0.96 -8.26 5.82
CA LYS A 75 0.33 -7.60 6.07
C LYS A 75 0.92 -7.89 7.45
N ASP A 76 0.10 -8.02 8.50
CA ASP A 76 0.57 -7.81 9.86
C ASP A 76 0.81 -9.12 10.64
N GLU A 77 0.11 -10.21 10.28
CA GLU A 77 0.16 -11.44 11.05
C GLU A 77 1.54 -12.15 11.02
N VAL A 78 2.27 -12.01 9.91
CA VAL A 78 3.47 -12.82 9.60
C VAL A 78 4.76 -12.00 9.67
N LEU A 79 4.71 -10.76 9.20
CA LEU A 79 5.85 -9.89 8.92
C LEU A 79 6.40 -9.21 10.18
N THR A 80 7.05 -9.99 11.04
CA THR A 80 7.78 -9.45 12.20
C THR A 80 8.97 -8.60 11.78
N PHE A 81 9.45 -7.73 12.66
CA PHE A 81 10.61 -6.87 12.41
C PHE A 81 11.84 -7.62 11.85
N SER A 82 12.19 -8.77 12.43
CA SER A 82 13.35 -9.57 11.99
C SER A 82 13.14 -10.13 10.59
N LEU A 83 11.93 -10.61 10.28
CA LEU A 83 11.60 -11.12 8.95
C LEU A 83 11.56 -9.99 7.92
N ASN A 84 10.95 -8.85 8.26
CA ASN A 84 10.94 -7.65 7.41
C ASN A 84 12.35 -7.16 7.10
N SER A 85 13.23 -7.10 8.10
CA SER A 85 14.64 -6.69 7.91
C SER A 85 15.39 -7.65 6.98
N PHE A 86 15.09 -8.95 7.02
CA PHE A 86 15.68 -9.91 6.09
C PHE A 86 15.11 -9.79 4.67
N LEU A 87 13.79 -9.64 4.54
CA LEU A 87 13.11 -9.53 3.25
C LEU A 87 13.45 -8.22 2.54
N ILE A 88 13.53 -7.10 3.25
CA ILE A 88 13.82 -5.80 2.66
C ILE A 88 15.20 -5.78 1.99
N ASP A 89 16.20 -6.42 2.61
CA ASP A 89 17.54 -6.60 2.02
C ASP A 89 17.49 -7.39 0.70
N ILE A 90 16.64 -8.42 0.62
CA ILE A 90 16.44 -9.20 -0.61
C ILE A 90 15.80 -8.32 -1.69
N LEU A 91 14.74 -7.60 -1.33
CA LEU A 91 13.99 -6.78 -2.29
C LEU A 91 14.85 -5.63 -2.85
N TYR A 92 15.63 -4.94 -2.02
CA TYR A 92 16.54 -3.89 -2.50
C TYR A 92 17.62 -4.44 -3.43
N ARG A 93 18.28 -5.55 -3.08
CA ARG A 93 19.25 -6.18 -4.00
C ARG A 93 18.58 -6.61 -5.31
N TRP A 94 17.34 -7.05 -5.24
CA TRP A 94 16.59 -7.43 -6.43
C TRP A 94 16.30 -6.22 -7.32
N THR A 95 15.84 -5.09 -6.77
CA THR A 95 15.62 -3.87 -7.58
C THR A 95 16.90 -3.37 -8.26
N GLU A 96 18.06 -3.57 -7.63
CA GLU A 96 19.37 -3.24 -8.22
C GLU A 96 19.79 -4.20 -9.33
N ASN A 97 19.65 -5.52 -9.10
CA ASN A 97 20.12 -6.56 -10.02
C ASN A 97 19.17 -6.76 -11.21
N ASN A 98 17.88 -6.52 -11.04
CA ASN A 98 16.85 -6.67 -12.07
C ASN A 98 15.84 -5.51 -12.01
N PRO A 99 16.22 -4.31 -12.47
CA PRO A 99 15.42 -3.09 -12.30
C PRO A 99 14.16 -3.05 -13.18
N ILE A 100 13.94 -4.04 -14.03
CA ILE A 100 12.75 -4.14 -14.89
C ILE A 100 11.64 -4.97 -14.25
N ASP A 101 11.92 -5.72 -13.19
CA ASP A 101 10.92 -6.51 -12.48
C ASP A 101 10.14 -5.60 -11.53
N SER A 102 8.83 -5.46 -11.76
CA SER A 102 7.95 -4.60 -10.97
C SER A 102 7.67 -5.13 -9.56
N ARG A 103 7.75 -6.46 -9.35
CA ARG A 103 7.35 -7.13 -8.12
C ARG A 103 8.09 -6.64 -6.87
N PRO A 104 9.44 -6.53 -6.84
CA PRO A 104 10.13 -6.06 -5.65
C PRO A 104 9.75 -4.62 -5.30
N PHE A 105 9.54 -3.73 -6.29
CA PHE A 105 9.04 -2.37 -6.04
C PHE A 105 7.64 -2.40 -5.42
N ARG A 106 6.72 -3.23 -5.94
CA ARG A 106 5.38 -3.38 -5.34
C ARG A 106 5.47 -3.85 -3.89
N TRP A 107 6.24 -4.89 -3.62
CA TRP A 107 6.29 -5.48 -2.27
C TRP A 107 6.97 -4.58 -1.26
N ILE A 108 7.98 -3.79 -1.66
CA ILE A 108 8.53 -2.72 -0.82
C ILE A 108 7.41 -1.72 -0.49
N GLY A 109 6.72 -1.21 -1.50
CA GLY A 109 5.70 -0.17 -1.31
C GLY A 109 4.47 -0.59 -0.50
N ILE A 110 4.07 -1.87 -0.52
CA ILE A 110 2.90 -2.37 0.20
C ILE A 110 3.26 -2.89 1.60
N TYR A 111 4.29 -3.73 1.70
CA TYR A 111 4.51 -4.59 2.86
C TYR A 111 5.59 -4.08 3.81
N MET A 112 6.54 -3.27 3.31
CA MET A 112 7.63 -2.81 4.16
C MET A 112 7.21 -1.59 4.97
N ASP A 113 7.56 -1.61 6.25
CA ASP A 113 7.48 -0.45 7.13
C ASP A 113 8.75 0.38 6.90
N SER A 114 8.67 1.40 6.05
CA SER A 114 9.78 2.35 5.94
C SER A 114 9.76 3.22 7.19
N SER A 115 10.61 2.88 8.15
CA SER A 115 10.93 3.74 9.30
C SER A 115 11.40 5.16 8.92
N ASN A 116 11.51 5.49 7.62
CA ASN A 116 11.65 6.85 7.13
C ASN A 116 10.88 7.05 5.80
N LYS A 117 9.84 7.89 5.86
CA LYS A 117 9.14 8.64 4.79
C LYS A 117 8.16 7.85 3.89
N GLU A 118 6.86 8.14 4.08
CA GLU A 118 5.77 7.71 3.18
C GLU A 118 6.03 8.05 1.70
N ASP A 119 6.71 9.17 1.43
CA ASP A 119 7.15 9.58 0.09
C ASP A 119 8.01 8.53 -0.61
N ASP A 120 8.77 7.73 0.13
CA ASP A 120 9.63 6.71 -0.45
C ASP A 120 8.82 5.47 -0.85
N LEU A 121 7.80 5.09 -0.06
CA LEU A 121 6.87 4.01 -0.41
C LEU A 121 6.02 4.34 -1.64
N GLU A 122 5.51 5.57 -1.72
CA GLU A 122 4.77 6.04 -2.89
C GLU A 122 5.61 5.95 -4.17
N LYS A 123 6.89 6.32 -4.11
CA LYS A 123 7.82 6.20 -5.26
C LYS A 123 7.98 4.75 -5.70
N PHE A 124 8.11 3.81 -4.75
CA PHE A 124 8.19 2.37 -5.08
C PHE A 124 6.92 1.89 -5.79
N LEU A 125 5.73 2.25 -5.28
CA LEU A 125 4.46 1.87 -5.91
C LEU A 125 4.31 2.46 -7.31
N ARG A 126 4.65 3.74 -7.48
CA ARG A 126 4.64 4.39 -8.81
C ARG A 126 5.59 3.69 -9.76
N LYS A 127 6.81 3.33 -9.30
CA LYS A 127 7.79 2.62 -10.13
C LYS A 127 7.30 1.23 -10.52
N ALA A 128 6.66 0.50 -9.61
CA ALA A 128 6.04 -0.78 -9.92
C ALA A 128 5.02 -0.63 -11.05
N ILE A 129 4.10 0.33 -10.93
CA ILE A 129 3.05 0.61 -11.92
C ILE A 129 3.63 1.06 -13.27
N GLU A 130 4.71 1.84 -13.27
CA GLU A 130 5.42 2.25 -14.48
C GLU A 130 5.98 1.03 -15.24
N LEU A 131 6.59 0.09 -14.52
CA LEU A 131 7.23 -1.09 -15.10
C LEU A 131 6.23 -2.18 -15.53
N GLY A 132 5.25 -2.49 -14.67
CA GLY A 132 4.28 -3.57 -14.89
C GLY A 132 2.97 -3.12 -15.53
N GLY A 133 2.72 -1.81 -15.65
CA GLY A 133 1.50 -1.29 -16.27
C GLY A 133 0.24 -1.80 -15.57
N ASP A 134 -0.71 -2.31 -16.35
CA ASP A 134 -2.00 -2.75 -15.84
C ASP A 134 -1.96 -4.11 -15.11
N THR A 135 -0.85 -4.85 -15.15
CA THR A 135 -0.72 -6.07 -14.33
C THR A 135 -0.52 -5.76 -12.85
N GLU A 136 -0.14 -4.53 -12.51
CA GLU A 136 0.11 -4.06 -11.14
C GLU A 136 -1.16 -3.57 -10.43
N GLN A 137 -2.25 -4.33 -10.56
CA GLN A 137 -3.56 -4.00 -9.97
C GLN A 137 -3.48 -3.77 -8.46
N LYS A 138 -2.66 -4.54 -7.75
CA LYS A 138 -2.48 -4.42 -6.29
C LYS A 138 -1.80 -3.12 -5.89
N ALA A 139 -0.74 -2.72 -6.60
CA ALA A 139 -0.09 -1.44 -6.36
C ALA A 139 -1.03 -0.27 -6.65
N MET A 140 -1.82 -0.35 -7.74
CA MET A 140 -2.80 0.67 -8.08
C MET A 140 -3.91 0.80 -7.03
N ILE A 141 -4.51 -0.32 -6.61
CA ILE A 141 -5.56 -0.32 -5.58
C ILE A 141 -5.00 0.23 -4.27
N TYR A 142 -3.84 -0.24 -3.83
CA TYR A 142 -3.22 0.21 -2.58
C TYR A 142 -2.93 1.71 -2.61
N LEU A 143 -2.31 2.21 -3.68
CA LEU A 143 -1.96 3.62 -3.80
C LEU A 143 -3.19 4.53 -3.83
N VAL A 144 -4.25 4.12 -4.56
CA VAL A 144 -5.53 4.85 -4.55
C VAL A 144 -6.14 4.84 -3.15
N SER A 145 -6.22 3.70 -2.48
CA SER A 145 -6.74 3.63 -1.11
C SER A 145 -5.93 4.50 -0.14
N ASN A 146 -4.61 4.56 -0.29
CA ASN A 146 -3.76 5.44 0.52
C ASN A 146 -4.11 6.91 0.32
N TYR A 147 -4.28 7.36 -0.94
CA TYR A 147 -4.70 8.73 -1.20
C TYR A 147 -6.11 9.04 -0.67
N ILE A 148 -7.04 8.09 -0.75
CA ILE A 148 -8.37 8.24 -0.14
C ILE A 148 -8.23 8.45 1.37
N ASN A 149 -7.41 7.63 2.04
CA ASN A 149 -7.19 7.75 3.49
C ASN A 149 -6.57 9.10 3.86
N THR A 150 -5.65 9.64 3.05
CA THR A 150 -5.10 10.99 3.25
C THR A 150 -6.19 12.06 3.15
N LEU A 151 -7.12 11.94 2.18
CA LEU A 151 -8.26 12.84 2.06
C LEU A 151 -9.24 12.68 3.25
N GLU A 152 -9.53 11.46 3.67
CA GLU A 152 -10.36 11.17 4.85
C GLU A 152 -9.77 11.77 6.13
N PHE A 153 -8.45 11.65 6.32
CA PHE A 153 -7.76 12.30 7.43
C PHE A 153 -7.84 13.83 7.32
N GLY A 154 -7.64 14.38 6.12
CA GLY A 154 -7.66 15.82 5.91
C GLY A 154 -9.02 16.45 6.15
N THR A 155 -10.10 15.74 5.85
CA THR A 155 -11.47 16.21 6.11
C THR A 155 -11.96 15.94 7.54
N HIS A 156 -11.18 15.27 8.38
CA HIS A 156 -11.61 14.80 9.71
C HIS A 156 -12.10 15.94 10.64
N GLU A 157 -11.50 17.12 10.52
CA GLU A 157 -11.79 18.29 11.36
C GLU A 157 -12.85 19.22 10.76
N PHE A 158 -13.49 18.84 9.65
CA PHE A 158 -14.57 19.66 9.08
C PHE A 158 -15.73 19.86 10.08
N PRO A 159 -16.31 21.08 10.15
CA PRO A 159 -16.04 22.24 9.28
C PRO A 159 -14.90 23.17 9.76
N SER A 160 -14.22 22.84 10.86
CA SER A 160 -13.24 23.71 11.51
C SER A 160 -12.03 24.04 10.62
N GLY A 161 -11.62 23.11 9.76
CA GLY A 161 -10.52 23.29 8.82
C GLY A 161 -10.09 21.99 8.17
N TYR A 162 -9.26 22.07 7.13
CA TYR A 162 -8.61 20.91 6.53
C TYR A 162 -7.32 20.56 7.29
N CYS A 163 -7.14 19.28 7.63
CA CYS A 163 -5.93 18.78 8.28
C CYS A 163 -4.88 18.39 7.22
N GLY A 164 -3.69 18.97 7.29
CA GLY A 164 -2.61 18.70 6.32
C GLY A 164 -2.56 19.71 5.17
N ASP A 165 -1.88 19.34 4.08
CA ASP A 165 -1.64 20.23 2.93
C ASP A 165 -2.67 20.00 1.82
N LEU A 166 -3.51 21.01 1.60
CA LEU A 166 -4.52 20.99 0.55
C LEU A 166 -3.89 20.99 -0.85
N SER A 167 -2.69 21.57 -1.01
CA SER A 167 -1.99 21.62 -2.31
C SER A 167 -1.47 20.25 -2.74
N GLU A 168 -0.98 19.44 -1.80
CA GLU A 168 -0.57 18.05 -2.06
C GLU A 168 -1.74 17.23 -2.61
N CYS A 169 -2.95 17.49 -2.13
CA CYS A 169 -4.17 16.83 -2.63
C CYS A 169 -4.47 17.22 -4.08
N ILE A 170 -4.30 18.49 -4.44
CA ILE A 170 -4.46 18.98 -5.82
C ILE A 170 -3.49 18.26 -6.75
N GLU A 171 -2.22 18.17 -6.35
CA GLU A 171 -1.16 17.57 -7.17
C GLU A 171 -1.37 16.07 -7.40
N LYS A 172 -1.86 15.33 -6.40
CA LYS A 172 -2.05 13.88 -6.47
C LYS A 172 -3.37 13.48 -7.16
N LEU A 173 -4.39 14.34 -7.16
CA LEU A 173 -5.74 14.02 -7.64
C LEU A 173 -5.80 13.51 -9.11
N PRO A 174 -5.13 14.13 -10.10
CA PRO A 174 -5.17 13.64 -11.47
C PRO A 174 -4.63 12.22 -11.62
N TYR A 175 -3.54 11.92 -10.92
CA TYR A 175 -2.92 10.61 -10.96
C TYR A 175 -3.78 9.56 -10.25
N MET A 176 -4.33 9.89 -9.08
CA MET A 176 -5.28 9.05 -8.35
C MET A 176 -6.47 8.63 -9.22
N LEU A 177 -7.04 9.55 -9.98
CA LEU A 177 -8.16 9.28 -10.88
C LEU A 177 -7.76 8.43 -12.08
N GLN A 178 -6.60 8.71 -12.67
CA GLN A 178 -6.04 7.88 -13.73
C GLN A 178 -5.89 6.42 -13.26
N LEU A 179 -5.33 6.21 -12.06
CA LEU A 179 -5.21 4.87 -11.47
C LEU A 179 -6.57 4.24 -11.22
N THR A 180 -7.50 4.97 -10.61
CA THR A 180 -8.86 4.48 -10.33
C THR A 180 -9.57 4.00 -11.60
N ASN A 181 -9.38 4.69 -12.72
CA ASN A 181 -9.94 4.28 -14.00
C ASN A 181 -9.33 2.99 -14.56
N ARG A 182 -8.04 2.74 -14.29
CA ARG A 182 -7.28 1.56 -14.71
C ARG A 182 -7.49 0.33 -13.82
N ILE A 183 -8.13 0.48 -12.65
CA ILE A 183 -8.47 -0.65 -11.79
C ILE A 183 -9.49 -1.54 -12.52
N GLN A 184 -9.14 -2.82 -12.70
CA GLN A 184 -9.93 -3.79 -13.46
C GLN A 184 -11.02 -4.46 -12.59
N ASN A 185 -10.74 -4.65 -11.29
CA ASN A 185 -11.73 -5.22 -10.38
C ASN A 185 -12.88 -4.23 -10.17
N LYS A 186 -14.07 -4.55 -10.69
CA LYS A 186 -15.24 -3.68 -10.62
C LYS A 186 -15.61 -3.28 -9.19
N ASN A 187 -15.63 -4.23 -8.26
CA ASN A 187 -15.99 -3.96 -6.87
C ASN A 187 -14.98 -3.00 -6.20
N SER A 188 -13.69 -3.20 -6.41
CA SER A 188 -12.64 -2.30 -5.91
C SER A 188 -12.74 -0.91 -6.56
N LYS A 189 -12.98 -0.86 -7.88
CA LYS A 189 -13.14 0.39 -8.62
C LYS A 189 -14.35 1.19 -8.12
N GLU A 190 -15.52 0.57 -8.03
CA GLU A 190 -16.76 1.20 -7.55
C GLU A 190 -16.61 1.70 -6.11
N ARG A 191 -16.01 0.88 -5.23
CA ARG A 191 -15.72 1.30 -3.85
C ARG A 191 -14.82 2.53 -3.82
N ASN A 192 -13.69 2.50 -4.53
CA ASN A 192 -12.74 3.61 -4.56
C ASN A 192 -13.36 4.88 -5.15
N ILE A 193 -14.16 4.77 -6.22
CA ILE A 193 -14.90 5.89 -6.81
C ILE A 193 -15.88 6.47 -5.78
N GLY A 194 -16.67 5.63 -5.10
CA GLY A 194 -17.65 6.10 -4.11
C GLY A 194 -17.00 6.83 -2.95
N GLN A 195 -15.93 6.27 -2.37
CA GLN A 195 -15.19 6.93 -1.29
C GLN A 195 -14.55 8.24 -1.74
N LEU A 196 -13.91 8.24 -2.91
CA LEU A 196 -13.32 9.45 -3.48
C LEU A 196 -14.37 10.54 -3.68
N GLN A 197 -15.53 10.21 -4.26
CA GLN A 197 -16.62 11.16 -4.46
C GLN A 197 -17.11 11.78 -3.15
N VAL A 198 -17.26 10.96 -2.10
CA VAL A 198 -17.65 11.46 -0.76
C VAL A 198 -16.65 12.49 -0.25
N GLN A 199 -15.35 12.18 -0.30
CA GLN A 199 -14.32 13.10 0.19
C GLN A 199 -14.26 14.39 -0.62
N LEU A 200 -14.30 14.29 -1.95
CA LEU A 200 -14.27 15.46 -2.83
C LEU A 200 -15.50 16.34 -2.67
N HIS A 201 -16.69 15.77 -2.42
CA HIS A 201 -17.90 16.55 -2.14
C HIS A 201 -17.78 17.33 -0.84
N SER A 202 -17.32 16.67 0.23
CA SER A 202 -17.10 17.32 1.52
C SER A 202 -16.12 18.49 1.41
N ILE A 203 -15.02 18.30 0.68
CA ILE A 203 -14.04 19.36 0.43
C ILE A 203 -14.69 20.51 -0.34
N LEU A 204 -15.36 20.22 -1.46
CA LEU A 204 -16.02 21.23 -2.27
C LEU A 204 -17.07 22.03 -1.47
N ASP A 205 -17.86 21.37 -0.63
CA ASP A 205 -18.85 22.03 0.20
C ASP A 205 -18.21 22.89 1.29
N TRP A 206 -17.12 22.42 1.90
CA TRP A 206 -16.35 23.23 2.85
C TRP A 206 -15.77 24.49 2.20
N LEU A 207 -15.15 24.39 1.02
CA LEU A 207 -14.54 25.52 0.31
C LEU A 207 -15.56 26.62 -0.04
N LYS A 208 -16.80 26.24 -0.36
CA LYS A 208 -17.89 27.19 -0.62
C LYS A 208 -18.29 28.03 0.60
N HIS A 209 -18.08 27.53 1.83
CA HIS A 209 -18.68 28.09 3.05
C HIS A 209 -17.68 28.74 4.03
N THR A 210 -16.36 28.63 3.83
CA THR A 210 -15.35 29.07 4.81
C THR A 210 -14.73 30.45 4.62
N GLN A 211 -15.30 31.35 3.80
CA GLN A 211 -14.68 32.65 3.52
C GLN A 211 -14.80 33.66 4.68
N THR A 212 -13.72 33.86 5.45
CA THR A 212 -13.49 35.09 6.25
C THR A 212 -12.07 35.63 5.95
N PRO A 213 -11.75 36.96 5.96
CA PRO A 213 -10.48 37.51 5.41
C PRO A 213 -9.36 37.95 6.41
N VAL A 214 -8.08 37.71 6.05
CA VAL A 214 -6.77 38.27 6.52
C VAL A 214 -5.81 38.22 5.31
N ASP A 215 -5.17 39.32 4.94
CA ASP A 215 -5.03 39.66 3.52
C ASP A 215 -3.95 38.95 2.67
N ALA A 216 -2.80 38.51 3.22
CA ALA A 216 -1.73 37.93 2.40
C ALA A 216 -1.80 36.39 2.29
N VAL A 217 -1.81 35.71 3.43
CA VAL A 217 -1.87 34.24 3.50
C VAL A 217 -3.22 33.74 2.96
N ARG A 218 -4.33 34.40 3.28
CA ARG A 218 -5.65 33.97 2.76
C ARG A 218 -5.82 34.23 1.27
N THR A 219 -5.07 35.16 0.67
CA THR A 219 -5.11 35.33 -0.79
C THR A 219 -4.47 34.13 -1.48
N TRP A 220 -3.30 33.69 -1.01
CA TRP A 220 -2.67 32.47 -1.49
C TRP A 220 -3.52 31.21 -1.22
N GLU A 221 -4.06 31.05 -0.01
CA GLU A 221 -4.97 29.92 0.32
C GLU A 221 -6.25 29.94 -0.53
N LYS A 222 -6.78 31.12 -0.85
CA LYS A 222 -7.95 31.28 -1.74
C LYS A 222 -7.63 30.92 -3.19
N GLU A 223 -6.42 31.19 -3.66
CA GLU A 223 -5.96 30.75 -4.98
C GLU A 223 -5.84 29.23 -5.03
N GLN A 224 -5.20 28.60 -4.03
CA GLN A 224 -5.13 27.14 -3.91
C GLN A 224 -6.52 26.49 -3.84
N THR A 225 -7.41 27.08 -3.05
CA THR A 225 -8.82 26.67 -2.93
C THR A 225 -9.52 26.68 -4.29
N LYS A 226 -9.39 27.77 -5.07
CA LYS A 226 -10.02 27.87 -6.39
C LYS A 226 -9.46 26.85 -7.38
N GLU A 227 -8.16 26.60 -7.37
CA GLU A 227 -7.55 25.59 -8.23
C GLU A 227 -8.02 24.19 -7.86
N LEU A 228 -8.14 23.88 -6.55
CA LEU A 228 -8.71 22.63 -6.10
C LEU A 228 -10.18 22.50 -6.50
N GLU A 229 -11.02 23.52 -6.27
CA GLU A 229 -12.44 23.51 -6.68
C GLU A 229 -12.58 23.21 -8.18
N LYS A 230 -11.79 23.86 -9.04
CA LYS A 230 -11.79 23.60 -10.48
C LYS A 230 -11.41 22.16 -10.81
N SER A 231 -10.34 21.66 -10.19
CA SER A 231 -9.86 20.28 -10.38
C SER A 231 -10.94 19.28 -9.97
N ILE A 232 -11.52 19.44 -8.77
CA ILE A 232 -12.60 18.60 -8.26
C ILE A 232 -13.81 18.64 -9.18
N VAL A 233 -14.30 19.82 -9.57
CA VAL A 233 -15.48 19.96 -10.44
C VAL A 233 -15.25 19.31 -11.80
N TYR A 234 -14.09 19.56 -12.42
CA TYR A 234 -13.73 18.91 -13.68
C TYR A 234 -13.78 17.38 -13.56
N HIS A 235 -13.24 16.85 -12.47
CA HIS A 235 -13.15 15.41 -12.28
C HIS A 235 -14.47 14.74 -11.87
N LEU A 236 -15.26 15.36 -10.99
CA LEU A 236 -16.59 14.86 -10.63
C LEU A 236 -17.49 14.76 -11.88
N ASN A 237 -17.47 15.78 -12.74
CA ASN A 237 -18.28 15.80 -13.97
C ASN A 237 -17.86 14.73 -14.99
N ASN A 238 -16.56 14.48 -15.13
CA ASN A 238 -16.04 13.46 -16.04
C ASN A 238 -16.18 12.04 -15.50
N SER A 239 -16.30 11.86 -14.18
CA SER A 239 -16.48 10.55 -13.55
C SER A 239 -17.92 10.03 -13.62
N SER A 240 -18.91 10.91 -13.85
CA SER A 240 -20.33 10.55 -13.98
C SER A 240 -20.74 10.05 -15.37
N SER A 241 -19.80 9.99 -16.33
CA SER A 241 -20.08 9.68 -17.75
C SER A 241 -19.75 8.23 -18.16
N HIS A 242 -19.49 7.31 -17.22
CA HIS A 242 -19.12 5.92 -17.49
C HIS A 242 -19.89 4.92 -16.63
#